data_AF-A0A955YBC0-F1
#
_entry.id   AF-A0A955YBC0-F1
#
_cell.length_a   1.000
_cell.length_b   1.000
_cell.length_c   1.000
_cell.angle_alpha   90.00
_cell.angle_beta   90.00
_cell.angle_gamma   90.00
#
_symmetry.space_group_name_H-M   'P 1'
#
loop_
_entity.id
_entity.type
_entity.pdbx_description
1 polymer ?
#
loop_
_entity_poly.entity_id
_entity_poly.type
_entity_poly.pdbx_seq_one_letter_code
_entity_poly.pdbx_strand_id
1 'polypeptide(L)' 'MIEHVPPMDPERRVVDVPIVEVTVLEDRAVVRRRGSIKLEKGENRLRIEGIAPVLQDVSLRAECS' A
#
# COMPACT_ATOMS: atom_id res chain seq x y z
N MET A 1 -7.06 15.27 -6.15
CA MET A 1 -7.99 14.45 -5.35
C MET A 1 -8.42 13.31 -6.26
N ILE A 2 -8.09 12.06 -5.94
CA ILE A 2 -8.47 10.91 -6.78
C ILE A 2 -9.85 10.46 -6.31
N GLU A 3 -10.84 10.51 -7.18
CA GLU A 3 -12.19 10.04 -6.89
C GLU A 3 -12.28 8.54 -7.13
N HIS A 4 -12.76 7.79 -6.13
CA HIS A 4 -12.91 6.35 -6.21
C HIS A 4 -14.35 5.98 -6.55
N VAL A 5 -14.53 5.30 -7.69
CA VAL A 5 -15.82 4.76 -8.14
C VAL A 5 -15.62 3.25 -8.37
N PRO A 6 -16.32 2.35 -7.64
CA PRO A 6 -17.32 2.63 -6.60
C PRO A 6 -16.74 3.31 -5.33
N PRO A 7 -17.60 3.95 -4.52
CA PRO A 7 -17.17 4.63 -3.30
C PRO A 7 -16.46 3.68 -2.34
N MET A 8 -15.49 4.23 -1.63
CA MET A 8 -14.59 3.46 -0.79
C MET A 8 -15.33 2.85 0.40
N ASP A 9 -15.02 1.59 0.73
CA ASP A 9 -15.50 0.93 1.94
C ASP A 9 -14.99 1.69 3.18
N PRO A 10 -15.88 2.27 4.00
CA PRO A 10 -15.51 3.10 5.15
C PRO A 10 -14.80 2.31 6.26
N GLU A 11 -14.90 0.97 6.27
CA GLU A 11 -14.20 0.13 7.24
C GLU A 11 -12.68 0.02 6.95
N ARG A 12 -12.24 0.43 5.75
CA ARG A 12 -10.82 0.35 5.37
C ARG A 12 -10.03 1.50 5.98
N ARG A 13 -9.15 1.17 6.91
CA ARG A 13 -8.18 2.13 7.44
C ARG A 13 -7.11 2.43 6.37
N VAL A 14 -6.99 3.71 6.00
CA VAL A 14 -5.90 4.17 5.15
C VAL A 14 -4.59 4.12 5.92
N VAL A 15 -3.59 3.47 5.33
CA VAL A 15 -2.25 3.34 5.87
C VAL A 15 -1.30 4.06 4.93
N ASP A 16 -0.63 5.07 5.45
CA ASP A 16 0.53 5.64 4.78
C ASP A 16 1.80 4.88 5.16
N VAL A 17 2.51 4.43 4.14
CA VAL A 17 3.76 3.67 4.27
C VAL A 17 4.87 4.46 3.59
N PRO A 18 5.94 4.87 4.29
CA PRO A 18 6.98 5.69 3.67
C PRO A 18 7.75 4.89 2.61
N ILE A 19 8.20 5.61 1.58
CA ILE A 19 9.16 5.08 0.60
C ILE A 19 10.52 4.96 1.29
N VAL A 20 11.10 3.77 1.27
CA VAL A 20 12.41 3.50 1.88
C VAL A 20 13.51 3.30 0.84
N GLU A 21 13.15 2.97 -0.40
CA GLU A 21 14.10 2.77 -1.48
C GLU A 21 13.43 2.98 -2.84
N VAL A 22 14.17 3.58 -3.77
CA VAL A 22 13.77 3.71 -5.17
C VAL A 22 14.93 3.27 -6.04
N THR A 23 14.71 2.25 -6.87
CA THR A 23 15.66 1.82 -7.90
C THR A 23 15.15 2.29 -9.25
N VAL A 24 15.87 3.20 -9.89
CA VAL A 24 15.53 3.71 -11.23
C VAL A 24 16.22 2.86 -12.30
N LEU A 25 15.45 2.45 -13.31
CA LEU A 25 15.89 1.72 -14.50
C LEU A 25 15.65 2.62 -15.73
N GLU A 26 15.97 2.16 -16.94
CA GLU A 26 15.81 2.96 -18.17
C GLU A 26 14.36 3.40 -18.44
N ASP A 27 13.38 2.51 -18.27
CA ASP A 27 11.97 2.72 -18.63
C ASP A 27 11.02 2.78 -17.42
N ARG A 28 11.53 2.43 -16.23
CA ARG A 28 10.70 2.20 -15.05
C ARG A 28 11.45 2.46 -13.74
N ALA A 29 10.72 2.50 -12.64
CA ALA A 29 11.29 2.51 -11.31
C ALA A 29 10.67 1.41 -10.44
N VAL A 30 11.48 0.79 -9.60
CA VAL A 30 11.04 -0.10 -8.53
C VAL A 30 11.03 0.70 -7.23
N VAL A 31 9.85 0.90 -6.65
CA VAL A 31 9.68 1.65 -5.40
C VAL A 31 9.38 0.68 -4.28
N ARG A 32 10.22 0.64 -3.24
CA ARG A 32 9.97 -0.13 -2.01
C ARG A 32 9.46 0.79 -0.92
N ARG A 33 8.33 0.39 -0.31
CA ARG A 33 7.71 1.07 0.83
C ARG A 33 7.69 0.12 2.02
N ARG A 34 8.04 0.61 3.21
CA ARG A 34 8.03 -0.19 4.44
C ARG A 34 7.55 0.66 5.61
N GLY A 35 6.69 0.09 6.44
CA GLY A 35 6.14 0.76 7.60
C GLY A 35 5.49 -0.25 8.54
N SER A 36 5.27 0.19 9.77
CA SER A 36 4.62 -0.61 10.82
C SER A 36 3.32 0.06 11.21
N ILE A 37 2.29 -0.74 11.46
CA ILE A 37 0.99 -0.27 11.91
C ILE A 37 0.57 -1.03 13.15
N LYS A 38 -0.15 -0.35 14.04
CA LYS A 38 -0.83 -1.00 15.16
C LYS A 38 -2.16 -1.54 14.67
N LEU A 39 -2.32 -2.85 14.74
CA LEU A 39 -3.57 -3.56 14.46
C LEU A 39 -4.36 -3.73 15.75
N GLU A 40 -5.68 -3.62 15.65
CA GLU A 40 -6.57 -3.97 16.74
C GLU A 40 -6.80 -5.49 16.79
N LYS A 41 -7.31 -6.01 17.90
CA LYS A 41 -7.67 -7.43 17.97
C LYS A 41 -8.85 -7.70 17.02
N GLY A 42 -8.72 -8.72 16.17
CA GLY A 42 -9.78 -9.13 15.25
C GLY A 42 -9.43 -8.87 13.78
N GLU A 43 -10.46 -8.78 12.92
CA GLU A 43 -10.29 -8.46 11.50
C GLU A 43 -9.94 -6.98 11.34
N ASN A 44 -8.85 -6.70 10.62
CA ASN A 44 -8.44 -5.34 10.29
C ASN A 44 -8.44 -5.20 8.77
N ARG A 45 -9.25 -4.27 8.25
CA ARG A 45 -9.25 -3.92 6.82
C ARG A 45 -8.36 -2.72 6.58
N LEU A 46 -7.36 -2.89 5.73
CA LEU A 46 -6.34 -1.88 5.45
C LEU A 46 -6.36 -1.48 3.98
N ARG A 47 -6.03 -0.22 3.72
CA ARG A 47 -5.84 0.31 2.38
C ARG A 47 -4.48 1.00 2.27
N ILE A 48 -3.70 0.61 1.28
CA ILE A 48 -2.46 1.29 0.91
C ILE A 48 -2.73 2.12 -0.34
N GLU A 49 -2.52 3.43 -0.23
CA GLU A 49 -2.73 4.40 -1.31
C GLU A 49 -1.44 4.70 -2.06
N GLY A 50 -1.52 5.34 -3.23
CA GLY A 50 -0.33 5.73 -4.00
C GLY A 50 0.45 4.54 -4.54
N ILE A 51 -0.25 3.43 -4.78
CA ILE A 51 0.30 2.21 -5.36
C ILE A 51 0.09 2.27 -6.88
N ALA A 52 1.14 1.97 -7.66
CA ALA A 52 1.08 2.03 -9.11
C ALA A 52 0.05 1.02 -9.65
N PRO A 53 -0.78 1.37 -10.64
CA PRO A 53 -1.82 0.47 -11.14
C PRO A 53 -1.27 -0.79 -11.82
N VAL A 54 0.00 -0.78 -12.23
CA VAL A 54 0.70 -1.90 -12.87
C VAL A 54 1.41 -2.82 -11.87
N LEU A 55 0.81 -3.04 -10.70
CA LEU A 55 1.41 -3.90 -9.68
C LEU A 55 1.54 -5.34 -10.16
N GLN A 56 2.75 -5.90 -10.14
CA GLN A 56 2.95 -7.33 -10.33
C GLN A 56 2.55 -8.09 -9.05
N ASP A 57 2.06 -9.32 -9.22
CA ASP A 57 1.39 -10.17 -8.23
C ASP A 57 2.13 -10.37 -6.88
N VAL A 58 3.42 -10.03 -6.79
CA VAL A 58 4.29 -10.24 -5.61
C VAL A 58 4.71 -8.95 -4.89
N SER A 59 4.09 -7.81 -5.21
CA SER A 59 4.59 -6.49 -4.77
C SER A 59 4.16 -6.09 -3.34
N LEU A 60 3.14 -6.74 -2.77
CA LEU A 60 2.64 -6.46 -1.43
C LEU A 60 2.86 -7.66 -0.51
N ARG A 61 3.58 -7.44 0.59
CA ARG A 61 3.81 -8.43 1.63
C ARG A 61 3.51 -7.82 3.00
N ALA A 62 2.77 -8.55 3.83
CA ALA A 62 2.52 -8.22 5.22
C ALA A 62 3.12 -9.32 6.10
N GLU A 63 3.75 -8.92 7.20
CA GLU A 63 4.30 -9.83 8.20
C GLU A 63 3.80 -9.39 9.58
N CYS A 64 3.43 -10.35 10.42
CA CYS A 64 3.10 -10.13 11.82
C CYS A 64 4.31 -10.56 12.66
N SER A 65 4.79 -9.68 13.54
CA SER A 65 5.89 -9.93 14.47
C SER A 65 5.46 -9.67 15.90
#